data_AF-A0A497RXX1-F1
#
_entry.id   AF-A0A497RXX1-F1
#
_cell.length_a   1.000
_cell.length_b   1.000
_cell.length_c   1.000
_cell.angle_alpha   90.00
_cell.angle_beta   90.00
_cell.angle_gamma   90.00
#
_symmetry.space_group_name_H-M   'P 1'
#
loop_
_entity.id
_entity.type
_entity.pdbx_description
1 polymer ?
#
loop_
_entity_poly.entity_id
_entity_poly.type
_entity_poly.pdbx_seq_one_letter_code
_entity_poly.pdbx_strand_id
1 'polypeptide(L)'
;MSGKNTLIVGAIFLILGFIATFLFFSVFKEVRYPYEARILGVDVYSMVPLHEIPSWLWIYLEKTNDRAALICNFEIAAVSYPSLNGYKISFRKGNKNAIYISKKSAVIQGTDDANLLKACHVFFCLRENITLASNLSEISSFLKDKNEIYVIYDKSLGIDGLKGYAEIMMVLGYIQSKTLKLIDYNGDGIIDEKERNKSMMEHMLKIYPFMRNGSICVPQPFKSLYQEFIPENKSYNCSNLKPAIILSLNKTREIRVEDTTLILMGDDKGLHSEAILLRDILEPEFIVVMHEKAQ
;
A
#
# COMPACT_ATOMS: atom_id res chain seq x y z
N MET A 1 11.89 -54.82 48.99
CA MET A 1 10.93 -53.98 48.25
C MET A 1 10.10 -54.89 47.35
N SER A 2 8.78 -54.86 47.49
CA SER A 2 7.84 -55.72 46.76
C SER A 2 7.92 -55.48 45.26
N GLY A 3 7.96 -56.55 44.45
CA GLY A 3 8.10 -56.48 42.98
C GLY A 3 7.02 -55.64 42.27
N LYS A 4 5.90 -55.35 42.94
CA LYS A 4 4.88 -54.39 42.47
C LYS A 4 5.39 -52.95 42.40
N ASN A 5 6.21 -52.51 43.36
CA ASN A 5 6.68 -51.11 43.41
C ASN A 5 7.70 -50.82 42.30
N THR A 6 8.57 -51.79 41.97
CA THR A 6 9.51 -51.69 40.84
C THR A 6 8.81 -51.63 39.49
N LEU A 7 7.69 -52.33 39.33
CA LEU A 7 6.91 -52.37 38.08
C LEU A 7 6.15 -51.05 37.86
N ILE A 8 5.60 -50.47 38.93
CA ILE A 8 4.94 -49.15 38.90
C ILE A 8 5.96 -48.05 38.56
N VAL A 9 7.14 -48.07 39.20
CA VAL A 9 8.20 -47.09 38.91
C VAL A 9 8.69 -47.23 37.46
N GLY A 10 8.88 -48.45 36.96
CA GLY A 10 9.25 -48.70 35.56
C GLY A 10 8.22 -48.16 34.57
N ALA A 11 6.93 -48.35 34.83
CA ALA A 11 5.86 -47.82 33.99
C ALA A 11 5.82 -46.28 33.97
N ILE A 12 6.06 -45.62 35.11
CA ILE A 12 6.12 -44.16 35.20
C ILE A 12 7.27 -43.60 34.36
N PHE A 13 8.46 -44.20 34.41
CA PHE A 13 9.59 -43.77 33.58
C PHE A 13 9.35 -43.95 32.09
N LEU A 14 8.64 -45.01 31.69
CA LEU A 14 8.28 -45.27 30.29
C LEU A 14 7.27 -44.23 29.77
N ILE A 15 6.27 -43.88 30.57
CA ILE A 15 5.27 -42.84 30.24
C ILE A 15 5.95 -41.47 30.16
N LEU A 16 6.80 -41.12 31.12
CA LEU A 16 7.56 -39.87 31.10
C LEU A 16 8.51 -39.79 29.90
N GLY A 17 9.18 -40.89 29.56
CA GLY A 17 10.00 -40.99 28.36
C GLY A 17 9.19 -40.78 27.09
N PHE A 18 8.01 -41.38 26.98
CA PHE A 18 7.13 -41.22 25.82
C PHE A 18 6.61 -39.78 25.70
N ILE A 19 6.19 -39.15 26.80
CA ILE A 19 5.75 -37.75 26.85
C ILE A 19 6.91 -36.82 26.48
N ALA A 20 8.11 -37.04 27.02
CA ALA A 20 9.29 -36.23 26.71
C ALA A 20 9.67 -36.35 25.22
N THR A 21 9.61 -37.55 24.65
CA THR A 21 9.93 -37.80 23.24
C THR A 21 8.86 -37.19 22.33
N PHE A 22 7.58 -37.33 22.69
CA PHE A 22 6.47 -36.72 21.96
C PHE A 22 6.53 -35.18 22.02
N LEU A 23 6.84 -34.60 23.19
CA LEU A 23 7.08 -33.16 23.34
C LEU A 23 8.30 -32.71 22.54
N PHE A 24 9.39 -33.47 22.56
CA PHE A 24 10.57 -33.16 21.76
C PHE A 24 10.26 -33.13 20.26
N PHE A 25 9.59 -34.15 19.72
CA PHE A 25 9.22 -34.18 18.29
C PHE A 25 8.11 -33.21 17.91
N SER A 26 7.21 -32.86 18.82
CA SER A 26 6.15 -31.87 18.55
C SER A 26 6.63 -30.43 18.67
N VAL A 27 7.57 -30.15 19.59
CA VAL A 27 8.18 -28.81 19.78
C VAL A 27 9.26 -28.54 18.74
N PHE A 28 10.06 -29.55 18.36
CA PHE A 28 11.10 -29.44 17.32
C PHE A 28 10.62 -29.83 15.92
N LYS A 29 9.31 -29.81 15.66
CA LYS A 29 8.81 -29.91 14.29
C LYS A 29 9.25 -28.62 13.59
N GLU A 30 10.34 -28.68 12.83
CA GLU A 30 10.80 -27.58 11.99
C GLU A 30 9.58 -27.01 11.26
N VAL A 31 9.30 -25.72 11.49
CA VAL A 31 8.25 -25.01 10.79
C VAL A 31 8.71 -24.89 9.33
N ARG A 32 8.37 -25.89 8.52
CA ARG A 32 8.67 -25.91 7.08
C ARG A 32 7.58 -25.15 6.35
N TYR A 33 7.99 -24.17 5.57
CA TYR A 33 7.13 -23.42 4.67
C TYR A 33 7.20 -24.08 3.28
N PRO A 34 6.16 -24.81 2.84
CA PRO A 34 6.17 -25.49 1.54
C PRO A 34 6.14 -24.52 0.35
N TYR A 35 5.74 -23.26 0.55
CA TYR A 35 5.68 -22.26 -0.50
C TYR A 35 6.59 -21.09 -0.13
N GLU A 36 7.56 -20.81 -0.99
CA GLU A 36 8.49 -19.70 -0.85
C GLU A 36 8.51 -18.85 -2.13
N ALA A 37 8.56 -17.54 -1.97
CA ALA A 37 8.70 -16.60 -3.07
C ALA A 37 9.52 -15.39 -2.63
N ARG A 38 10.11 -14.68 -3.59
CA ARG A 38 10.76 -13.39 -3.34
C ARG A 38 10.11 -12.33 -4.22
N ILE A 39 9.40 -11.39 -3.60
CA ILE A 39 8.61 -10.37 -4.29
C ILE A 39 9.18 -9.00 -3.92
N LEU A 40 9.64 -8.26 -4.92
CA LEU A 40 10.26 -6.93 -4.75
C LEU A 40 11.39 -6.90 -3.71
N GLY A 41 12.11 -8.02 -3.55
CA GLY A 41 13.20 -8.17 -2.59
C GLY A 41 12.76 -8.50 -1.15
N VAL A 42 11.47 -8.77 -0.92
CA VAL A 42 10.93 -9.29 0.35
C VAL A 42 10.72 -10.79 0.23
N ASP A 43 11.20 -11.55 1.20
CA ASP A 43 11.00 -12.99 1.22
C ASP A 43 9.62 -13.33 1.78
N VAL A 44 8.92 -14.26 1.13
CA VAL A 44 7.58 -14.70 1.51
C VAL A 44 7.63 -16.19 1.78
N TYR A 45 7.36 -16.57 3.03
CA TYR A 45 7.33 -17.96 3.48
C TYR A 45 5.90 -18.31 3.86
N SER A 46 5.29 -19.30 3.20
CA SER A 46 3.87 -19.62 3.38
C SER A 46 3.59 -21.11 3.61
N MET A 47 2.68 -21.39 4.55
CA MET A 47 2.10 -22.71 4.80
C MET A 47 0.93 -23.04 3.86
N VAL A 48 0.37 -22.04 3.19
CA VAL A 48 -0.73 -22.18 2.23
C VAL A 48 -0.29 -21.72 0.85
N PRO A 49 -0.85 -22.25 -0.25
CA PRO A 49 -0.55 -21.76 -1.58
C PRO A 49 -0.80 -20.26 -1.70
N LEU A 50 0.12 -19.52 -2.34
CA LEU A 50 0.02 -18.06 -2.42
C LEU A 50 -1.25 -17.58 -3.15
N HIS A 51 -1.77 -18.38 -4.09
CA HIS A 51 -3.00 -18.07 -4.82
C HIS A 51 -4.28 -18.17 -3.94
N GLU A 52 -4.19 -18.70 -2.72
CA GLU A 52 -5.31 -18.71 -1.77
C GLU A 52 -5.40 -17.42 -0.95
N ILE A 53 -4.30 -16.66 -0.83
CA ILE A 53 -4.23 -15.43 -0.01
C ILE A 53 -5.25 -14.38 -0.45
N PRO A 54 -5.55 -14.19 -1.76
CA PRO A 54 -6.55 -13.21 -2.17
C PRO A 54 -7.96 -13.42 -1.62
N SER A 55 -8.26 -14.61 -1.11
CA SER A 55 -9.55 -14.89 -0.47
C SER A 55 -9.64 -14.39 0.98
N TRP A 56 -8.55 -13.86 1.55
CA TRP A 56 -8.46 -13.44 2.95
C TRP A 56 -9.09 -12.06 3.19
N LEU A 57 -10.42 -11.97 3.04
CA LEU A 57 -11.15 -10.71 3.19
C LEU A 57 -11.49 -10.36 4.64
N TRP A 58 -11.68 -11.36 5.51
CA TRP A 58 -12.04 -11.15 6.91
C TRP A 58 -10.78 -11.13 7.76
N ILE A 59 -10.39 -9.96 8.25
CA ILE A 59 -9.08 -9.76 8.89
C ILE A 59 -9.24 -9.27 10.33
N TYR A 60 -8.39 -9.80 11.20
CA TYR A 60 -8.11 -9.27 12.52
C TYR A 60 -6.76 -8.54 12.49
N LEU A 61 -6.80 -7.22 12.67
CA LEU A 61 -5.61 -6.38 12.78
C LEU A 61 -5.25 -6.19 14.26
N GLU A 62 -4.02 -6.53 14.63
CA GLU A 62 -3.55 -6.28 15.99
C GLU A 62 -3.37 -4.78 16.26
N LYS A 63 -3.75 -4.36 17.46
CA LYS A 63 -3.45 -3.01 17.95
C LYS A 63 -1.93 -2.84 18.04
N THR A 64 -1.45 -1.68 17.60
CA THR A 64 -0.03 -1.36 17.56
C THR A 64 0.17 0.13 17.86
N ASN A 65 1.29 0.45 18.51
CA ASN A 65 1.76 1.83 18.70
C ASN A 65 2.90 2.18 17.72
N ASP A 66 3.37 1.21 16.93
CA ASP A 66 4.38 1.43 15.88
C ASP A 66 3.72 2.15 14.70
N ARG A 67 4.28 3.30 14.29
CA ARG A 67 3.70 4.16 13.26
C ARG A 67 3.62 3.48 11.89
N ALA A 68 4.66 2.74 11.50
CA ALA A 68 4.66 2.02 10.23
C ALA A 68 3.64 0.87 10.23
N ALA A 69 3.52 0.14 11.34
CA ALA A 69 2.48 -0.87 11.51
C ALA A 69 1.07 -0.26 11.53
N LEU A 70 0.91 0.96 12.04
CA LEU A 70 -0.36 1.68 12.01
C LEU A 70 -0.76 2.08 10.59
N ILE A 71 0.18 2.59 9.78
CA ILE A 71 -0.04 2.87 8.35
C ILE A 71 -0.51 1.60 7.63
N CYS A 72 0.20 0.49 7.84
CA CYS A 72 -0.18 -0.82 7.31
C CYS A 72 -1.57 -1.29 7.73
N ASN A 73 -1.94 -1.06 8.98
CA ASN A 73 -3.28 -1.38 9.45
C ASN A 73 -4.34 -0.58 8.68
N PHE A 74 -4.12 0.72 8.44
CA PHE A 74 -5.03 1.53 7.65
C PHE A 74 -5.15 1.05 6.19
N GLU A 75 -4.00 0.77 5.56
CA GLU A 75 -3.93 0.26 4.18
C GLU A 75 -4.75 -1.03 4.03
N ILE A 76 -4.48 -2.03 4.88
CA ILE A 76 -5.17 -3.33 4.83
C ILE A 76 -6.65 -3.19 5.19
N ALA A 77 -6.99 -2.36 6.19
CA ALA A 77 -8.37 -2.16 6.62
C ALA A 77 -9.25 -1.53 5.53
N ALA A 78 -8.69 -0.66 4.69
CA ALA A 78 -9.44 0.06 3.65
C ALA A 78 -10.10 -0.86 2.60
N VAL A 79 -9.64 -2.10 2.50
CA VAL A 79 -10.08 -3.09 1.50
C VAL A 79 -10.38 -4.46 2.12
N SER A 80 -10.59 -4.51 3.45
CA SER A 80 -10.88 -5.74 4.19
C SER A 80 -12.10 -5.58 5.09
N TYR A 81 -12.68 -6.70 5.53
CA TYR A 81 -13.77 -6.73 6.50
C TYR A 81 -13.23 -7.03 7.91
N PRO A 82 -13.51 -6.18 8.91
CA PRO A 82 -13.03 -6.42 10.27
C PRO A 82 -13.72 -7.65 10.88
N SER A 83 -12.94 -8.56 11.47
CA SER A 83 -13.47 -9.73 12.18
C SER A 83 -12.51 -10.22 13.25
N LEU A 84 -12.99 -10.37 14.49
CA LEU A 84 -12.22 -10.95 15.60
C LEU A 84 -11.82 -12.42 15.35
N ASN A 85 -12.58 -13.12 14.50
CA ASN A 85 -12.32 -14.51 14.12
C ASN A 85 -11.66 -14.63 12.73
N GLY A 86 -11.26 -13.49 12.14
CA GLY A 86 -10.64 -13.42 10.83
C GLY A 86 -9.18 -13.89 10.80
N TYR A 87 -8.55 -13.78 9.63
CA TYR A 87 -7.12 -13.99 9.47
C TYR A 87 -6.36 -12.93 10.26
N LYS A 88 -5.50 -13.38 11.17
CA LYS A 88 -4.75 -12.48 12.05
C LYS A 88 -3.53 -11.92 11.34
N ILE A 89 -3.44 -10.61 11.20
CA ILE A 89 -2.28 -9.93 10.61
C ILE A 89 -1.57 -9.16 11.72
N SER A 90 -0.26 -9.40 11.84
CA SER A 90 0.58 -8.72 12.81
C SER A 90 1.88 -8.22 12.20
N PHE A 91 2.46 -7.22 12.86
CA PHE A 91 3.65 -6.51 12.40
C PHE A 91 4.70 -6.54 13.48
N ARG A 92 5.97 -6.70 13.09
CA ARG A 92 7.08 -6.61 14.03
C ARG A 92 8.37 -6.17 13.37
N LYS A 93 9.26 -5.60 14.18
CA LYS A 93 10.67 -5.45 13.80
C LYS A 93 11.40 -6.78 13.94
N GLY A 94 12.37 -7.02 13.06
CA GLY A 94 13.20 -8.22 13.12
C GLY A 94 14.53 -8.03 12.40
N ASN A 95 15.23 -9.13 12.16
CA ASN A 95 16.56 -9.15 11.53
C ASN A 95 16.53 -9.26 10.00
N LYS A 96 15.35 -9.47 9.41
CA LYS A 96 15.16 -9.55 7.95
C LYS A 96 13.78 -9.05 7.54
N ASN A 97 13.67 -8.69 6.26
CA ASN A 97 12.42 -8.27 5.63
C ASN A 97 11.71 -9.50 5.09
N ALA A 98 10.65 -9.92 5.75
CA ALA A 98 9.97 -11.16 5.41
C ALA A 98 8.50 -11.13 5.77
N ILE A 99 7.71 -11.90 5.03
CA ILE A 99 6.31 -12.19 5.33
C ILE A 99 6.21 -13.68 5.66
N TYR A 100 5.63 -14.00 6.81
CA TYR A 100 5.41 -15.38 7.26
C TYR A 100 3.91 -15.66 7.32
N ILE A 101 3.43 -16.54 6.45
CA ILE A 101 2.03 -16.89 6.33
C ILE A 101 1.80 -18.28 6.89
N SER A 102 0.96 -18.35 7.91
CA SER A 102 0.44 -19.57 8.51
C SER A 102 -1.02 -19.77 8.08
N LYS A 103 -1.65 -20.90 8.42
CA LYS A 103 -3.02 -21.23 7.97
C LYS A 103 -4.10 -20.17 8.28
N LYS A 104 -3.93 -19.36 9.35
CA LYS A 104 -4.91 -18.34 9.78
C LYS A 104 -4.26 -17.02 10.19
N SER A 105 -3.00 -16.80 9.82
CA SER A 105 -2.30 -15.59 10.21
C SER A 105 -1.17 -15.25 9.25
N ALA A 106 -0.82 -13.97 9.19
CA ALA A 106 0.41 -13.51 8.59
C ALA A 106 1.17 -12.61 9.57
N VAL A 107 2.50 -12.78 9.60
CA VAL A 107 3.41 -11.89 10.32
C VAL A 107 4.24 -11.15 9.28
N ILE A 108 4.08 -9.83 9.22
CA ILE A 108 4.82 -8.94 8.33
C ILE A 108 5.99 -8.36 9.12
N GLN A 109 7.21 -8.58 8.65
CA GLN A 109 8.43 -8.23 9.36
C GLN A 109 9.32 -7.32 8.52
N GLY A 110 9.82 -6.26 9.14
CA GLY A 110 10.83 -5.36 8.58
C GLY A 110 11.99 -5.14 9.53
N THR A 111 13.16 -4.79 8.99
CA THR A 111 14.35 -4.43 9.78
C THR A 111 14.25 -3.02 10.39
N ASP A 112 13.52 -2.13 9.73
CA ASP A 112 13.22 -0.76 10.15
C ASP A 112 11.81 -0.36 9.68
N ASP A 113 11.42 0.92 9.77
CA ASP A 113 10.11 1.44 9.35
C ASP A 113 9.91 1.33 7.84
N ALA A 114 10.87 1.79 7.04
CA ALA A 114 10.80 1.75 5.58
C ALA A 114 10.69 0.32 5.05
N ASN A 115 11.46 -0.59 5.63
CA ASN A 115 11.45 -1.99 5.28
C ASN A 115 10.20 -2.73 5.76
N LEU A 116 9.58 -2.29 6.86
CA LEU A 116 8.28 -2.80 7.30
C LEU A 116 7.17 -2.39 6.33
N LEU A 117 7.13 -1.11 5.93
CA LEU A 117 6.19 -0.61 4.92
C LEU A 117 6.39 -1.32 3.57
N LYS A 118 7.65 -1.54 3.16
CA LYS A 118 7.95 -2.33 1.96
C LYS A 118 7.37 -3.74 2.03
N ALA A 119 7.57 -4.45 3.15
CA ALA A 119 7.00 -5.78 3.34
C ALA A 119 5.47 -5.76 3.36
N CYS A 120 4.90 -4.70 3.90
CA CYS A 120 3.46 -4.46 3.96
C CYS A 120 2.84 -4.25 2.58
N HIS A 121 3.43 -3.40 1.73
CA HIS A 121 3.02 -3.20 0.34
C HIS A 121 3.08 -4.53 -0.45
N VAL A 122 4.12 -5.35 -0.21
CA VAL A 122 4.22 -6.69 -0.83
C VAL A 122 3.10 -7.61 -0.37
N PHE A 123 2.76 -7.61 0.92
CA PHE A 123 1.63 -8.38 1.44
C PHE A 123 0.30 -7.88 0.86
N PHE A 124 0.12 -6.56 0.74
CA PHE A 124 -1.05 -5.96 0.12
C PHE A 124 -1.19 -6.41 -1.33
N CYS A 125 -0.11 -6.38 -2.11
CA CYS A 125 -0.08 -6.86 -3.50
C CYS A 125 -0.49 -8.34 -3.60
N LEU A 126 0.07 -9.19 -2.73
CA LEU A 126 -0.27 -10.61 -2.67
C LEU A 126 -1.76 -10.83 -2.38
N ARG A 127 -2.33 -10.11 -1.41
CA ARG A 127 -3.73 -10.27 -1.02
C ARG A 127 -4.69 -9.65 -2.02
N GLU A 128 -4.34 -8.53 -2.65
CA GLU A 128 -5.19 -7.94 -3.69
C GLU A 128 -4.96 -8.55 -5.08
N ASN A 129 -4.00 -9.47 -5.21
CA ASN A 129 -3.57 -10.03 -6.49
C ASN A 129 -3.15 -8.92 -7.49
N ILE A 130 -2.45 -7.90 -6.97
CA ILE A 130 -1.91 -6.78 -7.76
C ILE A 130 -0.48 -7.12 -8.17
N THR A 131 -0.19 -6.98 -9.45
CA THR A 131 1.18 -7.06 -9.98
C THR A 131 1.82 -5.67 -9.95
N LEU A 132 3.00 -5.55 -9.34
CA LEU A 132 3.83 -4.35 -9.47
C LEU A 132 4.89 -4.62 -10.54
N ALA A 133 4.64 -4.15 -11.76
CA ALA A 133 5.59 -4.30 -12.88
C ALA A 133 6.79 -3.36 -12.73
N SER A 134 6.59 -2.24 -12.03
CA SER A 134 7.64 -1.31 -11.62
C SER A 134 8.10 -1.59 -10.20
N ASN A 135 9.36 -1.27 -9.91
CA ASN A 135 9.85 -1.37 -8.54
C ASN A 135 9.28 -0.22 -7.68
N LEU A 136 9.20 -0.42 -6.36
CA LEU A 136 8.63 0.57 -5.44
C LEU A 136 9.37 1.92 -5.44
N SER A 137 10.68 1.91 -5.71
CA SER A 137 11.48 3.14 -5.74
C SER A 137 11.16 4.02 -6.95
N GLU A 138 10.84 3.41 -8.08
CA GLU A 138 10.42 4.10 -9.29
C GLU A 138 9.05 4.77 -9.07
N ILE A 139 8.11 4.05 -8.45
CA ILE A 139 6.79 4.58 -8.10
C ILE A 139 6.92 5.72 -7.08
N SER A 140 7.68 5.52 -6.00
CA SER A 140 7.82 6.54 -4.94
C SER A 140 8.52 7.82 -5.40
N SER A 141 9.41 7.72 -6.40
CA SER A 141 10.08 8.87 -7.00
C SER A 141 9.37 9.44 -8.22
N PHE A 142 8.23 8.88 -8.63
CA PHE A 142 7.54 9.28 -9.87
C PHE A 142 7.22 10.77 -9.93
N LEU A 143 6.86 11.40 -8.80
CA LEU A 143 6.52 12.83 -8.74
C LEU A 143 7.71 13.73 -8.39
N LYS A 144 8.88 13.15 -8.09
CA LYS A 144 10.10 13.90 -7.85
C LYS A 144 10.45 14.64 -9.14
N ASP A 145 10.56 15.96 -9.08
CA ASP A 145 10.90 16.86 -10.19
C ASP A 145 9.75 17.19 -11.17
N LYS A 146 8.49 16.87 -10.85
CA LYS A 146 7.33 17.30 -11.64
C LYS A 146 6.67 18.53 -11.03
N ASN A 147 6.44 19.56 -11.84
CA ASN A 147 5.68 20.75 -11.48
C ASN A 147 4.22 20.72 -11.98
N GLU A 148 3.87 19.72 -12.79
CA GLU A 148 2.50 19.45 -13.22
C GLU A 148 2.25 17.94 -13.36
N ILE A 149 1.00 17.53 -13.21
CA ILE A 149 0.55 16.16 -13.41
C ILE A 149 -0.87 16.13 -13.96
N TYR A 150 -1.08 15.32 -14.99
CA TYR A 150 -2.42 15.00 -15.49
C TYR A 150 -2.98 13.78 -14.77
N VAL A 151 -4.20 13.84 -14.28
CA VAL A 151 -4.88 12.68 -13.66
C VAL A 151 -6.03 12.26 -14.55
N ILE A 152 -5.91 11.08 -15.14
CA ILE A 152 -6.84 10.61 -16.17
C ILE A 152 -7.61 9.42 -15.63
N TYR A 153 -8.94 9.49 -15.62
CA TYR A 153 -9.80 8.38 -15.24
C TYR A 153 -10.75 8.02 -16.38
N ASP A 154 -11.10 6.75 -16.53
CA ASP A 154 -12.05 6.31 -17.55
C ASP A 154 -13.48 6.77 -17.22
N LYS A 155 -14.22 7.29 -18.21
CA LYS A 155 -15.62 7.69 -18.05
C LYS A 155 -16.52 6.54 -17.57
N SER A 156 -16.15 5.31 -17.88
CA SER A 156 -16.91 4.11 -17.53
C SER A 156 -16.62 3.56 -16.12
N LEU A 157 -15.79 4.24 -15.32
CA LEU A 157 -15.59 3.88 -13.91
C LEU A 157 -16.91 3.94 -13.13
N GLY A 158 -17.11 2.91 -12.32
CA GLY A 158 -18.16 2.85 -11.31
C GLY A 158 -17.74 3.57 -10.02
N ILE A 159 -18.51 3.33 -8.96
CA ILE A 159 -18.36 4.05 -7.70
C ILE A 159 -17.03 3.70 -7.03
N ASP A 160 -16.56 2.45 -7.11
CA ASP A 160 -15.32 2.06 -6.44
C ASP A 160 -14.10 2.59 -7.18
N GLY A 161 -14.11 2.57 -8.51
CA GLY A 161 -13.06 3.19 -9.32
C GLY A 161 -12.98 4.70 -9.10
N LEU A 162 -14.13 5.38 -8.95
CA LEU A 162 -14.18 6.81 -8.60
C LEU A 162 -13.66 7.10 -7.19
N LYS A 163 -13.84 6.20 -6.22
CA LYS A 163 -13.16 6.32 -4.91
C LYS A 163 -11.65 6.22 -5.08
N GLY A 164 -11.17 5.28 -5.90
CA GLY A 164 -9.75 5.17 -6.24
C GLY A 164 -9.21 6.48 -6.85
N TYR A 165 -9.93 7.07 -7.79
CA TYR A 165 -9.59 8.39 -8.32
C TYR A 165 -9.53 9.47 -7.22
N ALA A 166 -10.48 9.48 -6.28
CA ALA A 166 -10.48 10.41 -5.15
C ALA A 166 -9.26 10.22 -4.23
N GLU A 167 -8.85 8.99 -3.94
CA GLU A 167 -7.63 8.67 -3.17
C GLU A 167 -6.39 9.28 -3.83
N ILE A 168 -6.28 9.17 -5.17
CA ILE A 168 -5.18 9.80 -5.93
C ILE A 168 -5.26 11.32 -5.86
N MET A 169 -6.44 11.92 -6.05
CA MET A 169 -6.57 13.37 -5.96
C MET A 169 -6.23 13.91 -4.57
N MET A 170 -6.59 13.18 -3.51
CA MET A 170 -6.29 13.53 -2.12
C MET A 170 -4.78 13.51 -1.85
N VAL A 171 -4.09 12.44 -2.25
CA VAL A 171 -2.63 12.34 -2.04
C VAL A 171 -1.87 13.39 -2.84
N LEU A 172 -2.31 13.66 -4.07
CA LEU A 172 -1.71 14.72 -4.89
C LEU A 172 -1.92 16.10 -4.26
N GLY A 173 -3.08 16.37 -3.66
CA GLY A 173 -3.31 17.61 -2.91
C GLY A 173 -2.37 17.74 -1.69
N TYR A 174 -2.10 16.63 -0.99
CA TYR A 174 -1.11 16.60 0.08
C TYR A 174 0.30 16.91 -0.44
N ILE A 175 0.72 16.26 -1.53
CA ILE A 175 2.01 16.50 -2.20
C ILE A 175 2.11 17.95 -2.67
N GLN A 176 1.05 18.50 -3.27
CA GLN A 176 0.98 19.89 -3.70
C GLN A 176 1.28 20.85 -2.53
N SER A 177 0.70 20.60 -1.35
CA SER A 177 0.97 21.42 -0.15
C SER A 177 2.39 21.25 0.40
N LYS A 178 2.98 20.04 0.33
CA LYS A 178 4.37 19.80 0.74
C LYS A 178 5.40 20.40 -0.21
N THR A 179 5.09 20.42 -1.50
CA THR A 179 5.99 20.92 -2.55
C THR A 179 5.98 22.45 -2.67
N LEU A 180 4.91 23.10 -2.18
CA LEU A 180 4.83 24.56 -2.14
C LEU A 180 5.92 25.14 -1.22
N LYS A 181 6.97 25.67 -1.84
CA LYS A 181 8.03 26.43 -1.17
C LYS A 181 7.84 27.91 -1.48
N LEU A 182 7.43 28.68 -0.49
CA LEU A 182 7.36 30.14 -0.61
C LEU A 182 8.78 30.69 -0.46
N ILE A 183 9.28 31.34 -1.50
CA ILE A 183 10.62 31.92 -1.55
C ILE A 183 10.48 33.43 -1.57
N ASP A 184 11.15 34.07 -0.61
CA ASP A 184 11.48 35.50 -0.67
C ASP A 184 12.63 35.65 -1.69
N TYR A 185 12.29 36.19 -2.87
CA TYR A 185 13.24 36.30 -3.98
C TYR A 185 14.13 37.54 -3.84
N ASN A 186 13.70 38.54 -3.08
CA ASN A 186 14.37 39.82 -2.96
C ASN A 186 15.20 39.95 -1.66
N GLY A 187 14.95 39.07 -0.68
CA GLY A 187 15.68 38.97 0.59
C GLY A 187 15.23 39.96 1.67
N ASP A 188 14.04 40.56 1.55
CA ASP A 188 13.51 41.56 2.50
C ASP A 188 12.82 40.94 3.73
N GLY A 189 12.68 39.61 3.77
CA GLY A 189 12.04 38.85 4.84
C GLY A 189 10.50 38.84 4.79
N ILE A 190 9.88 39.37 3.73
CA ILE A 190 8.43 39.47 3.54
C ILE A 190 8.05 38.86 2.20
N ILE A 191 7.25 37.80 2.22
CA ILE A 191 6.76 37.18 0.98
C ILE A 191 5.59 37.99 0.42
N ASP A 192 5.87 38.79 -0.61
CA ASP A 192 4.85 39.57 -1.29
C ASP A 192 3.95 38.70 -2.21
N GLU A 193 2.92 39.29 -2.81
CA GLU A 193 2.01 38.56 -3.71
C GLU A 193 2.71 38.06 -4.99
N LYS A 194 3.66 38.83 -5.52
CA LYS A 194 4.39 38.49 -6.74
C LYS A 194 5.34 37.31 -6.49
N GLU A 195 6.04 37.31 -5.37
CA GLU A 195 6.93 36.25 -4.93
C GLU A 195 6.18 34.97 -4.62
N ARG A 196 5.01 35.09 -3.96
CA ARG A 196 4.08 33.97 -3.75
C ARG A 196 3.62 33.37 -5.07
N ASN A 197 3.16 34.20 -6.01
CA ASN A 197 2.69 33.73 -7.32
C ASN A 197 3.82 33.06 -8.10
N LYS A 198 5.02 33.63 -8.09
CA LYS A 198 6.21 33.04 -8.71
C LYS A 198 6.58 31.70 -8.06
N SER A 199 6.60 31.63 -6.73
CA SER A 199 6.84 30.40 -5.97
C SER A 199 5.84 29.30 -6.31
N MET A 200 4.56 29.64 -6.40
CA MET A 200 3.51 28.71 -6.81
C MET A 200 3.68 28.25 -8.27
N MET A 201 4.14 29.12 -9.17
CA MET A 201 4.40 28.74 -10.55
C MET A 201 5.59 27.80 -10.71
N GLU A 202 6.64 27.96 -9.90
CA GLU A 202 7.92 27.26 -10.04
C GLU A 202 8.02 25.97 -9.21
N HIS A 203 7.35 25.89 -8.05
CA HIS A 203 7.59 24.81 -7.09
C HIS A 203 6.36 23.97 -6.74
N MET A 204 5.16 24.49 -6.97
CA MET A 204 3.94 23.77 -6.65
C MET A 204 3.63 22.73 -7.73
N LEU A 205 3.33 21.50 -7.32
CA LEU A 205 2.75 20.50 -8.21
C LEU A 205 1.34 20.93 -8.66
N LYS A 206 1.16 21.26 -9.93
CA LYS A 206 -0.15 21.57 -10.52
C LYS A 206 -0.89 20.30 -10.93
N ILE A 207 -2.16 20.18 -10.58
CA ILE A 207 -2.95 18.97 -10.81
C ILE A 207 -4.02 19.27 -11.86
N TYR A 208 -4.06 18.49 -12.93
CA TYR A 208 -5.01 18.69 -14.02
C TYR A 208 -5.82 17.41 -14.26
N PRO A 209 -7.08 17.34 -13.81
CA PRO A 209 -7.88 16.14 -14.00
C PRO A 209 -8.56 16.10 -15.36
N PHE A 210 -8.65 14.90 -15.91
CA PHE A 210 -9.27 14.59 -17.19
C PHE A 210 -10.10 13.31 -17.10
N MET A 211 -11.24 13.34 -17.78
CA MET A 211 -12.05 12.15 -18.01
C MET A 211 -11.78 11.62 -19.40
N ARG A 212 -11.41 10.35 -19.50
CA ARG A 212 -11.14 9.66 -20.75
C ARG A 212 -12.40 9.02 -21.32
N ASN A 213 -12.63 9.20 -22.62
CA ASN A 213 -13.64 8.53 -23.41
C ASN A 213 -13.00 8.04 -24.71
N GLY A 214 -12.60 6.76 -24.75
CA GLY A 214 -11.81 6.21 -25.85
C GLY A 214 -10.38 6.78 -25.88
N SER A 215 -9.98 7.41 -26.99
CA SER A 215 -8.69 8.11 -27.11
C SER A 215 -8.76 9.59 -26.71
N ILE A 216 -9.95 10.10 -26.41
CA ILE A 216 -10.20 11.52 -26.16
C ILE A 216 -10.31 11.76 -24.66
N CYS A 217 -9.66 12.81 -24.18
CA CYS A 217 -9.68 13.26 -22.80
C CYS A 217 -10.37 14.62 -22.71
N VAL A 218 -11.32 14.73 -21.79
CA VAL A 218 -12.10 15.94 -21.53
C VAL A 218 -11.67 16.50 -20.16
N PRO A 219 -11.19 17.75 -20.09
CA PRO A 219 -10.73 18.33 -18.84
C PRO A 219 -11.89 18.46 -17.85
N GLN A 220 -11.62 18.18 -16.59
CA GLN A 220 -12.59 18.27 -15.50
C GLN A 220 -12.29 19.49 -14.62
N PRO A 221 -13.31 20.18 -14.08
CA PRO A 221 -13.07 21.27 -13.14
C PRO A 221 -12.38 20.75 -11.88
N PHE A 222 -11.45 21.56 -11.35
CA PHE A 222 -10.72 21.24 -10.14
C PHE A 222 -10.48 22.47 -9.29
N LYS A 223 -10.65 22.30 -7.98
CA LYS A 223 -10.39 23.34 -6.99
C LYS A 223 -9.74 22.73 -5.76
N SER A 224 -8.64 23.33 -5.36
CA SER A 224 -7.93 23.08 -4.11
C SER A 224 -7.70 24.40 -3.38
N LEU A 225 -6.97 24.37 -2.25
CA LEU A 225 -6.58 25.57 -1.52
C LEU A 225 -5.66 26.49 -2.33
N TYR A 226 -4.86 25.92 -3.25
CA TYR A 226 -3.79 26.65 -3.95
C TYR A 226 -3.99 26.75 -5.47
N GLN A 227 -4.96 26.01 -6.02
CA GLN A 227 -5.18 25.96 -7.46
C GLN A 227 -6.68 25.92 -7.76
N GLU A 228 -7.11 26.74 -8.71
CA GLU A 228 -8.39 26.63 -9.39
C GLU A 228 -8.15 26.40 -10.88
N PHE A 229 -8.75 25.33 -11.40
CA PHE A 229 -8.70 24.98 -12.82
C PHE A 229 -10.11 24.95 -13.36
N ILE A 230 -10.40 25.96 -14.19
CA ILE A 230 -11.66 26.07 -14.92
C ILE A 230 -11.38 25.60 -16.35
N PRO A 231 -11.91 24.44 -16.76
CA PRO A 231 -11.59 23.84 -18.04
C PRO A 231 -12.21 24.65 -19.18
N GLU A 232 -11.44 24.85 -20.25
CA GLU A 232 -12.01 25.24 -21.53
C GLU A 232 -12.80 24.07 -22.12
N ASN A 233 -13.84 24.35 -22.91
CA ASN A 233 -14.66 23.32 -23.57
C ASN A 233 -13.93 22.72 -24.79
N LYS A 234 -12.72 22.20 -24.56
CA LYS A 234 -11.81 21.61 -25.55
C LYS A 234 -11.52 20.17 -25.15
N SER A 235 -11.39 19.30 -26.15
CA SER A 235 -10.99 17.91 -25.97
C SER A 235 -9.56 17.70 -26.46
N TYR A 236 -8.87 16.74 -25.84
CA TYR A 236 -7.45 16.48 -26.08
C TYR A 236 -7.24 15.01 -26.41
N ASN A 237 -6.20 14.68 -27.18
CA ASN A 237 -5.77 13.30 -27.30
C ASN A 237 -5.10 12.88 -25.98
N CYS A 238 -5.63 11.84 -25.32
CA CYS A 238 -5.13 11.37 -24.03
C CYS A 238 -3.64 11.00 -24.08
N SER A 239 -3.12 10.52 -25.21
CA SER A 239 -1.69 10.14 -25.33
C SER A 239 -0.74 11.31 -25.20
N ASN A 240 -1.22 12.54 -25.41
CA ASN A 240 -0.42 13.75 -25.39
C ASN A 240 -0.38 14.39 -23.99
N LEU A 241 -1.21 13.91 -23.05
CA LEU A 241 -1.25 14.40 -21.69
C LEU A 241 -0.17 13.67 -20.87
N LYS A 242 0.99 14.32 -20.71
CA LYS A 242 2.16 13.79 -20.01
C LYS A 242 2.84 14.92 -19.24
N PRO A 243 3.35 14.69 -18.01
CA PRO A 243 3.29 13.43 -17.26
C PRO A 243 1.89 13.13 -16.72
N ALA A 244 1.53 11.86 -16.56
CA ALA A 244 0.17 11.47 -16.16
C ALA A 244 0.09 10.31 -15.16
N ILE A 245 -0.95 10.31 -14.34
CA ILE A 245 -1.44 9.14 -13.61
C ILE A 245 -2.75 8.72 -14.29
N ILE A 246 -2.82 7.47 -14.76
CA ILE A 246 -3.96 6.95 -15.52
C ILE A 246 -4.62 5.80 -14.75
N LEU A 247 -5.90 5.93 -14.46
CA LEU A 247 -6.75 4.85 -13.96
C LEU A 247 -7.50 4.24 -15.15
N SER A 248 -7.14 3.01 -15.52
CA SER A 248 -7.66 2.32 -16.70
C SER A 248 -8.39 1.04 -16.30
N LEU A 249 -9.64 0.90 -16.76
CA LEU A 249 -10.36 -0.37 -16.59
C LEU A 249 -9.65 -1.50 -17.35
N ASN A 250 -9.38 -2.59 -16.64
CA ASN A 250 -8.77 -3.80 -17.18
C ASN A 250 -9.17 -5.02 -16.33
N LYS A 251 -9.10 -6.23 -16.90
CA LYS A 251 -9.29 -7.46 -16.13
C LYS A 251 -8.06 -7.79 -15.27
N THR A 252 -6.88 -7.34 -15.69
CA THR A 252 -5.63 -7.53 -14.96
C THR A 252 -5.42 -6.40 -13.97
N ARG A 253 -4.97 -6.76 -12.76
CA ARG A 253 -4.62 -5.80 -11.70
C ARG A 253 -3.12 -5.54 -11.71
N GLU A 254 -2.72 -4.35 -12.13
CA GLU A 254 -1.31 -3.99 -12.29
C GLU A 254 -1.08 -2.50 -12.02
N ILE A 255 0.05 -2.18 -11.38
CA ILE A 255 0.59 -0.83 -11.33
C ILE A 255 1.95 -0.83 -12.03
N ARG A 256 2.12 0.10 -12.96
CA ARG A 256 3.36 0.24 -13.74
C ARG A 256 3.67 1.69 -14.05
N VAL A 257 4.95 1.99 -14.22
CA VAL A 257 5.45 3.25 -14.74
C VAL A 257 5.98 3.01 -16.15
N GLU A 258 5.48 3.78 -17.12
CA GLU A 258 5.93 3.78 -18.51
C GLU A 258 6.30 5.22 -18.90
N ASP A 259 7.60 5.46 -19.10
CA ASP A 259 8.17 6.79 -19.36
C ASP A 259 7.74 7.84 -18.30
N THR A 260 6.83 8.74 -18.69
CA THR A 260 6.31 9.84 -17.88
C THR A 260 4.91 9.54 -17.35
N THR A 261 4.45 8.29 -17.44
CA THR A 261 3.08 7.91 -17.14
C THR A 261 3.05 6.77 -16.13
N LEU A 262 2.31 6.96 -15.04
CA LEU A 262 2.01 5.92 -14.06
C LEU A 262 0.60 5.40 -14.35
N ILE A 263 0.48 4.10 -14.57
CA ILE A 263 -0.78 3.46 -14.99
C ILE A 263 -1.22 2.49 -13.89
N LEU A 264 -2.47 2.65 -13.44
CA LEU A 264 -3.20 1.72 -12.62
C LEU A 264 -4.19 1.00 -13.54
N MET A 265 -4.09 -0.32 -13.59
CA MET A 265 -4.99 -1.19 -14.33
C MET A 265 -5.70 -2.11 -13.35
N GLY A 266 -7.02 -2.20 -13.48
CA GLY A 266 -7.85 -3.05 -12.63
C GLY A 266 -9.31 -2.97 -13.02
N ASP A 267 -10.13 -3.85 -12.45
CA ASP A 267 -11.58 -3.67 -12.52
C ASP A 267 -12.01 -2.53 -11.58
N ASP A 268 -13.30 -2.22 -11.52
CA ASP A 268 -13.77 -1.05 -10.75
C ASP A 268 -13.36 -1.11 -9.27
N LYS A 269 -13.57 -2.27 -8.64
CA LYS A 269 -13.15 -2.52 -7.26
C LYS A 269 -11.62 -2.56 -7.16
N GLY A 270 -10.97 -3.12 -8.18
CA GLY A 270 -9.54 -3.27 -8.24
C GLY A 270 -8.83 -1.93 -8.13
N LEU A 271 -9.27 -0.98 -8.97
CA LEU A 271 -8.69 0.37 -9.07
C LEU A 271 -8.71 1.13 -7.76
N HIS A 272 -9.68 0.85 -6.88
CA HIS A 272 -9.69 1.39 -5.54
C HIS A 272 -8.49 0.88 -4.71
N SER A 273 -8.21 -0.42 -4.71
CA SER A 273 -7.06 -0.96 -3.98
C SER A 273 -5.73 -0.56 -4.62
N GLU A 274 -5.63 -0.51 -5.96
CA GLU A 274 -4.41 0.00 -6.61
C GLU A 274 -4.14 1.47 -6.24
N ALA A 275 -5.19 2.29 -6.11
CA ALA A 275 -5.06 3.69 -5.72
C ALA A 275 -4.63 3.85 -4.26
N ILE A 276 -5.17 3.03 -3.34
CA ILE A 276 -4.73 2.99 -1.94
C ILE A 276 -3.25 2.63 -1.85
N LEU A 277 -2.84 1.58 -2.56
CA LEU A 277 -1.44 1.16 -2.61
C LEU A 277 -0.55 2.26 -3.20
N LEU A 278 -0.97 2.90 -4.29
CA LEU A 278 -0.19 4.00 -4.88
C LEU A 278 -0.07 5.18 -3.91
N ARG A 279 -1.15 5.59 -3.27
CA ARG A 279 -1.15 6.65 -2.25
C ARG A 279 -0.11 6.35 -1.16
N ASP A 280 -0.13 5.14 -0.61
CA ASP A 280 0.74 4.75 0.50
C ASP A 280 2.20 4.53 0.05
N ILE A 281 2.45 4.23 -1.23
CA ILE A 281 3.81 4.24 -1.81
C ILE A 281 4.33 5.67 -2.00
N LEU A 282 3.49 6.59 -2.47
CA LEU A 282 3.88 7.98 -2.73
C LEU A 282 4.11 8.75 -1.42
N GLU A 283 3.16 8.66 -0.49
CA GLU A 283 3.14 9.44 0.75
C GLU A 283 2.55 8.61 1.91
N PRO A 284 3.29 7.63 2.46
CA PRO A 284 2.79 6.70 3.49
C PRO A 284 2.30 7.41 4.77
N GLU A 285 2.85 8.58 5.11
CA GLU A 285 2.42 9.33 6.29
C GLU A 285 1.05 10.02 6.14
N PHE A 286 0.55 10.17 4.91
CA PHE A 286 -0.64 10.94 4.61
C PHE A 286 -1.85 10.46 5.44
N ILE A 287 -2.05 9.15 5.51
CA ILE A 287 -3.20 8.55 6.19
C ILE A 287 -3.19 8.80 7.70
N VAL A 288 -2.00 8.85 8.30
CA VAL A 288 -1.84 9.14 9.73
C VAL A 288 -2.17 10.61 10.00
N VAL A 289 -1.69 11.52 9.17
CA VAL A 289 -1.99 12.96 9.30
C VAL A 289 -3.49 13.23 9.18
N MET A 290 -4.17 12.54 8.26
CA MET A 290 -5.62 12.66 8.10
C MET A 290 -6.38 12.12 9.31
N HIS A 291 -5.92 11.02 9.91
CA HIS A 291 -6.57 10.43 11.07
C HIS A 291 -6.36 11.26 12.34
N GLU A 292 -5.15 11.78 12.57
CA GLU A 292 -4.82 12.62 13.73
C GLU A 292 -5.60 13.94 13.73
N LYS A 293 -5.84 14.53 12.55
CA LYS A 293 -6.60 15.79 12.41
C LYS A 293 -8.12 15.61 12.50
N ALA A 294 -8.62 14.38 12.45
CA ALA A 294 -10.05 14.06 12.54
C ALA A 294 -10.53 13.83 13.99
N GLN A 295 -9.60 13.81 14.96
CA GLN A 295 -9.86 13.72 16.40
C GLN A 295 -9.90 15.12 17.02
#